data_AF-A0A419J9D1-F1
#
_entry.id   AF-A0A419J9D1-F1
#
_cell.length_a   1.000
_cell.length_b   1.000
_cell.length_c   1.000
_cell.angle_alpha   90.00
_cell.angle_beta   90.00
_cell.angle_gamma   90.00
#
_symmetry.space_group_name_H-M   'P 1'
#
loop_
_entity.id
_entity.type
_entity.pdbx_description
1 polymer ?
#
loop_
_entity_poly.entity_id
_entity_poly.type
_entity_poly.pdbx_seq_one_letter_code
_entity_poly.pdbx_strand_id
1 'polypeptide(L)' 'MEIQGFKNENRTYGSVRCYPVIIENKVKGALITALRSHYDASVIEIIAPVFLRKRLKLKDGHKVKVEVLTLP' A
#
# COMPACT_ATOMS: atom_id res chain seq x y z
N MET A 1 11.30 3.30 -1.40
CA MET A 1 11.56 3.50 -2.84
C MET A 1 10.58 4.53 -3.38
N GLU A 2 11.03 5.47 -4.20
CA GLU A 2 10.14 6.41 -4.91
C GLU A 2 9.83 5.88 -6.31
N ILE A 3 8.54 5.94 -6.69
CA ILE A 3 8.09 5.67 -8.06
C ILE A 3 7.66 7.01 -8.64
N GLN A 4 8.30 7.38 -9.75
CA GLN A 4 8.03 8.65 -10.42
C GLN A 4 6.64 8.66 -11.05
N GLY A 5 5.97 9.79 -10.90
CA GLY A 5 4.72 10.07 -11.58
C GLY A 5 4.89 10.10 -13.09
N PHE A 6 3.77 9.97 -13.79
CA PHE A 6 3.73 10.01 -15.26
C PHE A 6 2.43 10.65 -15.72
N LYS A 7 2.35 10.96 -17.01
CA LYS A 7 1.16 11.56 -17.63
C LYS A 7 0.76 10.77 -18.86
N ASN A 8 -0.54 10.62 -19.07
CA ASN A 8 -1.10 10.21 -20.36
C ASN A 8 -1.98 11.33 -20.94
N GLU A 9 -2.61 11.08 -22.08
CA GLU A 9 -3.45 12.07 -22.78
C GLU A 9 -4.59 12.61 -21.91
N ASN A 10 -5.10 11.79 -20.99
CA ASN A 10 -6.30 12.09 -20.22
C ASN A 10 -6.00 12.65 -18.83
N ARG A 11 -4.89 12.27 -18.19
CA ARG A 11 -4.57 12.68 -16.81
C ARG A 11 -3.10 12.53 -16.43
N THR A 12 -2.76 13.21 -15.34
CA THR A 12 -1.48 13.09 -14.64
C THR A 12 -1.63 12.18 -13.41
N TYR A 13 -0.62 11.34 -13.18
CA TYR A 13 -0.49 10.47 -12.02
C TYR A 13 0.72 10.95 -11.21
N GLY A 14 0.50 11.31 -9.95
CA GLY A 14 1.56 11.80 -9.08
C GLY A 14 2.55 10.71 -8.67
N SER A 15 3.76 11.11 -8.28
CA SER A 15 4.74 10.19 -7.70
C SER A 15 4.22 9.60 -6.39
N VAL A 16 4.66 8.38 -6.08
CA VAL A 16 4.34 7.69 -4.83
C VAL A 16 5.60 7.17 -4.17
N ARG A 17 5.57 7.02 -2.85
CA ARG A 17 6.58 6.26 -2.11
C ARG A 17 6.04 4.89 -1.76
N CYS A 18 6.89 3.88 -1.89
CA CYS A 18 6.59 2.50 -1.57
C CYS A 18 7.57 1.98 -0.52
N TYR A 19 7.01 1.32 0.50
CA TYR A 19 7.74 0.67 1.57
C TYR A 19 7.42 -0.83 1.56
N PRO A 20 8.41 -1.73 1.53
CA PRO A 20 8.17 -3.16 1.62
C PRO A 20 7.47 -3.51 2.94
N VAL A 21 6.47 -4.39 2.87
CA VAL A 21 5.75 -4.85 4.07
C VAL A 21 5.56 -6.36 4.09
N ILE A 22 5.40 -6.89 5.30
CA ILE A 22 4.89 -8.24 5.54
C ILE A 22 3.52 -8.14 6.20
N ILE A 23 2.52 -8.77 5.59
CA ILE A 23 1.12 -8.76 6.04
C ILE A 23 0.80 -10.10 6.68
N GLU A 24 0.30 -10.10 7.91
CA GLU A 24 -0.06 -11.29 8.69
C GLU A 24 1.07 -12.35 8.77
N ASN A 25 2.33 -11.91 8.76
CA ASN A 25 3.53 -12.76 8.70
C ASN A 25 3.53 -13.77 7.52
N LYS A 26 2.74 -13.51 6.47
CA LYS A 26 2.44 -14.49 5.42
C LYS A 26 2.63 -13.96 4.01
N VAL A 27 2.25 -12.71 3.77
CA VAL A 27 2.19 -12.15 2.41
C VAL A 27 3.13 -10.96 2.31
N LYS A 28 4.02 -10.99 1.31
CA LYS A 28 4.83 -9.84 0.93
C LYS A 28 3.98 -8.84 0.15
N GLY A 29 4.13 -7.56 0.46
CA GLY A 29 3.44 -6.48 -0.23
C GLY A 29 4.21 -5.16 -0.15
N ALA A 30 3.53 -4.07 -0.46
CA ALA A 30 4.05 -2.73 -0.23
C ALA A 30 2.97 -1.80 0.36
N LEU A 31 3.37 -0.98 1.31
CA LEU A 31 2.65 0.23 1.72
C LEU A 31 2.91 1.30 0.67
N ILE A 32 1.85 1.93 0.15
CA ILE A 32 1.93 3.04 -0.79
C ILE A 32 1.48 4.31 -0.08
N THR A 33 2.26 5.38 -0.24
CA THR A 33 1.87 6.72 0.20
C THR A 33 1.93 7.67 -0.98
N ALA A 34 0.79 8.21 -1.40
CA ALA A 34 0.72 9.31 -2.36
C ALA A 34 1.08 10.64 -1.69
N LEU A 35 1.78 11.53 -2.42
CA LEU A 35 2.15 12.87 -1.94
C LEU A 35 0.94 13.79 -1.68
N ARG A 36 -0.25 13.42 -2.18
CA ARG A 36 -1.54 14.05 -1.89
C ARG A 36 -2.56 12.96 -1.54
N SER A 37 -2.87 12.82 -0.26
CA SER A 37 -3.90 11.91 0.25
C SER A 37 -5.20 12.70 0.49
N HIS A 38 -6.36 12.13 0.16
CA HIS A 38 -7.67 12.67 0.53
C HIS A 38 -8.06 12.33 1.98
N TYR A 39 -7.45 11.28 2.54
CA TYR A 39 -7.65 10.85 3.92
C TYR A 39 -6.53 11.39 4.80
N ASP A 40 -6.81 11.58 6.09
CA ASP A 40 -5.78 11.89 7.07
C ASP A 40 -4.85 10.67 7.29
N ALA A 41 -3.87 10.81 8.19
CA ALA A 41 -2.88 9.76 8.46
C ALA A 41 -3.47 8.49 9.13
N SER A 42 -4.79 8.41 9.37
CA SER A 42 -5.44 7.22 9.93
C SER A 42 -5.71 6.11 8.91
N VAL A 43 -5.62 6.41 7.60
CA VAL A 43 -5.84 5.45 6.52
C VAL A 43 -4.54 5.20 5.76
N ILE A 44 -4.23 3.93 5.52
CA ILE A 44 -3.06 3.50 4.73
C ILE A 44 -3.50 2.63 3.56
N GLU A 45 -2.75 2.68 2.46
CA GLU A 45 -2.99 1.87 1.26
C GLU A 45 -1.92 0.78 1.12
N ILE A 46 -2.37 -0.47 0.92
CA ILE A 46 -1.47 -1.63 0.77
C ILE A 46 -1.77 -2.36 -0.53
N ILE A 47 -0.71 -2.69 -1.26
CA ILE A 47 -0.76 -3.57 -2.43
C ILE A 47 -0.03 -4.89 -2.17
N ALA A 48 -0.48 -5.94 -2.85
CA ALA A 48 0.16 -7.25 -2.85
C ALA A 48 -0.08 -7.94 -4.20
N PRO A 49 0.77 -8.91 -4.62
CA PRO A 49 0.58 -9.66 -5.86
C PRO A 49 -0.58 -10.67 -5.80
N VAL A 50 -1.35 -10.68 -4.71
CA VAL A 50 -2.47 -11.60 -4.47
C VAL A 50 -3.68 -10.83 -3.94
N PHE A 51 -4.88 -11.35 -4.20
CA PHE A 51 -6.11 -10.80 -3.63
C PHE A 51 -6.17 -11.07 -2.12
N LEU A 52 -5.70 -10.10 -1.32
CA LEU A 52 -5.52 -10.21 0.13
C LEU A 52 -6.79 -10.66 0.87
N ARG A 53 -7.95 -10.07 0.54
CA ARG A 53 -9.21 -10.42 1.22
C ARG A 53 -9.55 -11.90 1.06
N LYS A 54 -9.37 -12.48 -0.14
CA LYS A 54 -9.59 -13.92 -0.35
C LYS A 54 -8.51 -14.76 0.32
N ARG A 55 -7.24 -14.39 0.16
CA ARG A 55 -6.10 -15.17 0.69
C ARG A 55 -6.10 -15.24 2.22
N LEU A 56 -6.46 -14.15 2.89
CA LEU A 56 -6.45 -14.00 4.35
C LEU A 56 -7.86 -14.05 4.96
N LYS A 57 -8.90 -14.28 4.14
CA LYS A 57 -10.32 -14.33 4.54
C LYS A 57 -10.78 -13.08 5.31
N LEU A 58 -10.36 -11.90 4.85
CA LEU A 58 -10.63 -10.62 5.51
C LEU A 58 -12.02 -10.06 5.16
N LYS A 59 -12.64 -9.42 6.15
CA LYS A 59 -13.84 -8.59 6.02
C LYS A 59 -13.57 -7.20 6.61
N ASP A 60 -14.46 -6.26 6.35
CA ASP A 60 -14.36 -4.94 6.97
C ASP A 60 -14.45 -5.05 8.50
N GLY A 61 -13.68 -4.22 9.20
CA GLY A 61 -13.55 -4.26 10.66
C GLY A 61 -12.55 -5.32 11.19
N HIS A 62 -12.00 -6.20 10.35
CA HIS A 62 -10.94 -7.10 10.80
C HIS A 62 -9.65 -6.33 11.11
N LYS A 63 -9.03 -6.66 12.24
CA LYS A 63 -7.67 -6.24 12.57
C LYS A 63 -6.67 -7.03 11.72
N VAL A 64 -5.69 -6.33 11.17
CA VAL A 64 -4.64 -6.91 10.34
C VAL A 64 -3.29 -6.39 10.82
N LYS A 65 -2.34 -7.30 11.08
CA LYS A 65 -0.96 -6.93 11.38
C LYS A 65 -0.19 -6.68 10.09
N VAL A 66 0.45 -5.52 10.00
CA VAL A 66 1.33 -5.14 8.91
C VAL A 66 2.65 -4.70 9.50
N GLU A 67 3.73 -5.37 9.10
CA GLU A 67 5.08 -5.01 9.48
C GLU A 67 5.71 -4.23 8.34
N VAL A 68 6.09 -2.98 8.60
CA VAL A 68 6.83 -2.16 7.64
C VAL A 68 8.31 -2.42 7.81
N LEU A 69 8.96 -2.83 6.72
CA LEU A 69 10.39 -3.09 6.71
C LEU A 69 11.09 -1.76 6.46
N THR A 70 11.37 -1.02 7.53
CA THR A 70 12.01 0.31 7.51
C THR A 70 13.52 0.25 7.63
N LEU A 71 14.16 -0.83 7.15
CA LEU A 71 15.61 -0.95 7.26
C LEU A 71 16.32 0.23 6.55
N PRO A 72 17.46 0.68 7.10
CA PRO A 72 18.11 1.96 6.79
C PRO A 72 18.52 2.14 5.34
#